data_AF-A0A497N9Y0-F1
#
_entry.id   AF-A0A497N9Y0-F1
#
_cell.length_a   1.000
_cell.length_b   1.000
_cell.length_c   1.000
_cell.angle_alpha   90.00
_cell.angle_beta   90.00
_cell.angle_gamma   90.00
#
_symmetry.space_group_name_H-M   'P 1'
#
loop_
_entity.id
_entity.type
_entity.pdbx_description
1 polymer ?
#
loop_
_entity_poly.entity_id
_entity_poly.type
_entity_poly.pdbx_seq_one_letter_code
_entity_poly.pdbx_strand_id
1 'polypeptide(L)'
;METSPMGHRRIFDSLRLIIGLFCYGTYSYNDLFINFLAKRHGIIPSNISKIDLDTEKLRVYVNGELKLEVHRHELHRYLRKSCREYRDFTNRLADLSLGGVGSPEGWTTVLIRTNREEEVFNDAVRESYVRANDLPQRSLEKIKELATLKFQKGATV
;
A
#
# COMPACT_ATOMS: atom_id res chain seq x y z
N MET A 1 -26.24 0.95 21.07
CA MET A 1 -25.20 1.99 20.88
C MET A 1 -25.11 2.44 19.43
N GLU A 2 -25.21 1.53 18.44
CA GLU A 2 -25.22 1.88 17.00
C GLU A 2 -26.49 2.60 16.49
N THR A 3 -27.61 2.54 17.22
CA THR A 3 -28.90 3.13 16.80
C THR A 3 -29.20 4.52 17.38
N SER A 4 -28.27 5.12 18.13
CA SER A 4 -28.46 6.47 18.67
C SER A 4 -28.10 7.53 17.63
N PRO A 5 -28.93 8.57 17.42
CA PRO A 5 -28.63 9.70 16.54
C PRO A 5 -27.31 10.43 16.85
N MET A 6 -26.75 10.24 18.05
CA MET A 6 -25.48 10.84 18.49
C MET A 6 -24.34 9.83 18.71
N GLY A 7 -24.58 8.53 18.50
CA GLY A 7 -23.59 7.48 18.83
C GLY A 7 -22.35 7.49 17.94
N HIS A 8 -22.51 7.83 16.67
CA HIS A 8 -21.42 7.88 15.68
C HIS A 8 -20.60 9.17 15.76
N ARG A 9 -21.20 10.30 16.19
CA ARG A 9 -20.55 11.63 16.13
C ARG A 9 -19.26 11.70 16.94
N ARG A 10 -19.22 11.15 18.17
CA ARG A 10 -18.07 11.32 19.07
C ARG A 10 -16.75 10.74 18.56
N ILE A 11 -16.77 9.63 17.82
CA ILE A 11 -15.54 9.01 17.29
C ILE A 11 -15.10 9.75 16.03
N PHE A 12 -16.02 10.02 15.10
CA PHE A 12 -15.69 10.73 13.87
C PHE A 12 -15.22 12.17 14.12
N ASP A 13 -15.82 12.88 15.09
CA ASP A 13 -15.43 14.25 15.46
C ASP A 13 -14.00 14.30 16.06
N SER A 14 -13.49 13.17 16.55
CA SER A 14 -12.13 13.04 17.08
C SER A 14 -11.08 12.72 16.01
N LEU A 15 -11.50 12.26 14.82
CA LEU A 15 -10.58 11.94 13.72
C LEU A 15 -10.04 13.23 13.11
N ARG A 16 -8.73 13.42 13.23
CA ARG A 16 -8.05 14.63 12.75
C ARG A 16 -7.33 14.46 11.42
N LEU A 17 -6.87 13.24 11.12
CA LEU A 17 -6.11 12.92 9.91
C LEU A 17 -6.19 11.41 9.65
N ILE A 18 -6.51 11.02 8.42
CA ILE A 18 -6.58 9.63 7.95
C ILE A 18 -5.48 9.40 6.90
N ILE A 19 -4.44 8.68 7.30
CA ILE A 19 -3.34 8.30 6.40
C ILE A 19 -3.62 6.91 5.83
N GLY A 20 -3.84 6.84 4.51
CA GLY A 20 -4.10 5.61 3.78
C GLY A 20 -2.89 5.15 2.99
N LEU A 21 -2.68 3.83 2.90
CA LEU A 21 -1.64 3.24 2.06
C LEU A 21 -2.21 2.74 0.73
N PHE A 22 -1.42 2.86 -0.33
CA PHE A 22 -1.68 2.16 -1.58
C PHE A 22 -1.64 0.67 -1.32
N CYS A 23 -2.64 -0.05 -1.81
CA CYS A 23 -2.73 -1.48 -1.63
C CYS A 23 -3.22 -2.08 -2.92
N TYR A 24 -2.48 -3.06 -3.47
CA TYR A 24 -2.96 -3.82 -4.62
C TYR A 24 -3.55 -5.17 -4.20
N GLY A 25 -2.97 -5.82 -3.19
CA GLY A 25 -3.48 -7.09 -2.65
C GLY A 25 -2.81 -7.43 -1.32
N THR A 26 -3.47 -8.26 -0.52
CA THR A 26 -2.93 -8.77 0.75
C THR A 26 -2.91 -10.29 0.74
N TYR A 27 -2.01 -10.87 1.52
CA TYR A 27 -1.76 -12.30 1.61
C TYR A 27 -1.92 -12.73 3.06
N SER A 28 -2.47 -13.92 3.30
CA SER A 28 -2.55 -14.44 4.67
C SER A 28 -1.15 -14.85 5.14
N TYR A 29 -0.94 -14.82 6.46
CA TYR A 29 0.34 -15.23 7.04
C TYR A 29 0.70 -16.67 6.66
N ASN A 30 -0.27 -17.59 6.79
CA ASN A 30 -0.05 -19.01 6.47
C ASN A 30 0.24 -19.23 4.98
N ASP A 31 -0.42 -18.48 4.10
CA ASP A 31 -0.24 -18.64 2.65
C ASP A 31 1.13 -18.13 2.20
N LEU A 32 1.48 -16.89 2.56
CA LEU A 32 2.75 -16.30 2.13
C LEU A 32 3.94 -16.82 2.93
N PHE A 33 3.91 -16.70 4.25
CA PHE A 33 5.11 -16.97 5.06
C PHE A 33 5.35 -18.46 5.28
N ILE A 34 4.28 -19.23 5.53
CA ILE A 34 4.44 -20.67 5.84
C ILE A 34 4.47 -21.50 4.55
N ASN A 35 3.46 -21.38 3.70
CA ASN A 35 3.34 -22.26 2.54
C ASN A 35 4.27 -21.84 1.39
N PHE A 36 4.32 -20.55 1.05
CA PHE A 36 5.18 -20.07 -0.03
C PHE A 36 6.63 -19.92 0.40
N LEU A 37 6.94 -19.12 1.42
CA LEU A 37 8.33 -18.84 1.78
C LEU A 37 9.00 -20.02 2.50
N ALA A 38 8.42 -20.53 3.59
CA ALA A 38 9.08 -21.58 4.37
C ALA A 38 9.04 -22.95 3.67
N LYS A 39 7.86 -23.45 3.28
CA LYS A 39 7.75 -24.81 2.71
C LYS A 39 8.27 -24.92 1.29
N ARG A 40 7.95 -23.97 0.40
CA ARG A 40 8.35 -24.05 -1.02
C ARG A 40 9.76 -23.51 -1.28
N HIS A 41 10.17 -22.45 -0.57
CA HIS A 41 11.46 -21.79 -0.80
C HIS A 41 12.48 -21.94 0.33
N GLY A 42 12.13 -22.64 1.44
CA GLY A 42 13.06 -22.88 2.55
C GLY A 42 13.42 -21.63 3.37
N ILE A 43 12.67 -20.54 3.23
CA ILE A 43 12.95 -19.26 3.90
C ILE A 43 12.17 -19.19 5.20
N ILE A 44 12.89 -19.23 6.32
CA ILE A 44 12.30 -19.15 7.66
C ILE A 44 11.86 -17.69 7.92
N PRO A 45 10.58 -17.42 8.28
CA PRO A 45 10.08 -16.06 8.46
C PRO A 45 10.86 -15.21 9.46
N SER A 46 11.38 -15.82 10.53
CA SER A 46 12.18 -15.13 11.56
C SER A 46 13.48 -14.53 11.05
N ASN A 47 13.99 -15.02 9.92
CA ASN A 47 15.27 -14.58 9.36
C ASN A 47 15.08 -13.47 8.30
N ILE A 48 13.84 -13.16 7.93
CA ILE A 48 13.54 -12.17 6.90
C ILE A 48 13.78 -10.77 7.45
N SER A 49 14.68 -10.02 6.82
CA SER A 49 15.00 -8.64 7.18
C SER A 49 14.17 -7.62 6.39
N LYS A 50 13.74 -7.96 5.17
CA LYS A 50 12.92 -7.09 4.31
C LYS A 50 12.08 -7.93 3.34
N ILE A 51 10.84 -7.52 3.14
CA ILE A 51 10.01 -7.94 2.01
C ILE A 51 9.69 -6.72 1.18
N ASP A 52 9.93 -6.81 -0.11
CA ASP A 52 9.56 -5.81 -1.10
C ASP A 52 8.66 -6.47 -2.14
N LEU A 53 7.48 -5.90 -2.38
CA LEU A 53 6.52 -6.38 -3.35
C LEU A 53 6.08 -5.21 -4.22
N ASP A 54 6.64 -5.14 -5.42
CA ASP A 54 6.28 -4.13 -6.40
C ASP A 54 5.16 -4.65 -7.34
N THR A 55 4.98 -3.98 -8.48
CA THR A 55 3.98 -4.35 -9.48
C THR A 55 4.31 -5.66 -10.20
N GLU A 56 5.58 -6.08 -10.23
CA GLU A 56 6.08 -7.18 -11.04
C GLU A 56 6.65 -8.33 -10.20
N LYS A 57 7.35 -8.03 -9.11
CA LYS A 57 8.17 -9.00 -8.38
C LYS A 57 8.02 -8.90 -6.87
N LEU A 58 8.14 -10.06 -6.23
CA LEU A 58 8.40 -10.19 -4.81
C LEU A 58 9.90 -10.41 -4.60
N ARG A 59 10.51 -9.59 -3.76
CA ARG A 59 11.89 -9.71 -3.30
C ARG A 59 11.91 -9.94 -1.79
N VAL A 60 12.59 -11.00 -1.37
CA VAL A 60 12.75 -11.34 0.05
C VAL A 60 14.23 -11.32 0.41
N TYR A 61 14.54 -10.53 1.44
CA TYR A 61 15.89 -10.35 1.94
C TYR A 61 16.03 -11.03 3.30
N VAL A 62 17.14 -11.74 3.50
CA VAL A 62 17.50 -12.39 4.76
C VAL A 62 18.87 -11.87 5.16
N ASN A 63 19.00 -11.35 6.38
CA ASN A 63 20.23 -10.73 6.88
C ASN A 63 20.80 -9.66 5.92
N GLY A 64 19.91 -8.91 5.25
CA GLY A 64 20.29 -7.86 4.29
C GLY A 64 20.58 -8.35 2.86
N GLU A 65 20.67 -9.66 2.63
CA GLU A 65 20.94 -10.23 1.30
C GLU A 65 19.66 -10.67 0.59
N LEU A 66 19.56 -10.42 -0.72
CA LEU A 66 18.46 -10.93 -1.55
C LEU A 66 18.54 -12.47 -1.63
N LYS A 67 17.52 -13.16 -1.12
CA LYS A 67 17.42 -14.64 -1.15
C LYS A 67 16.38 -15.16 -2.13
N LEU A 68 15.35 -14.37 -2.42
CA LEU A 68 14.32 -14.76 -3.36
C LEU A 68 13.89 -13.55 -4.17
N GLU A 69 13.87 -13.72 -5.49
CA GLU A 69 13.18 -12.82 -6.41
C GLU A 69 12.31 -13.67 -7.32
N VAL A 70 11.00 -13.45 -7.28
CA VAL A 70 10.00 -14.20 -8.04
C VAL A 70 8.97 -13.27 -8.64
N HIS A 71 8.40 -13.64 -9.78
CA HIS A 71 7.35 -12.85 -10.37
C HIS A 71 6.07 -12.91 -9.52
N ARG A 72 5.40 -11.77 -9.39
CA ARG A 72 4.19 -11.59 -8.59
C ARG A 72 3.07 -12.58 -8.97
N HIS A 73 3.03 -13.01 -10.23
CA HIS A 73 2.08 -14.01 -10.72
C HIS A 73 2.12 -15.33 -9.92
N GLU A 74 3.28 -15.70 -9.36
CA GLU A 74 3.41 -16.92 -8.55
C GLU A 74 2.62 -16.82 -7.24
N LEU A 75 2.36 -15.59 -6.80
CA LEU A 75 1.63 -15.30 -5.57
C LEU A 75 0.10 -15.33 -5.75
N HIS A 76 -0.43 -15.41 -6.98
CA HIS A 76 -1.88 -15.26 -7.23
C HIS A 76 -2.74 -16.27 -6.48
N ARG A 77 -2.23 -17.49 -6.28
CA ARG A 77 -2.92 -18.54 -5.50
C ARG A 77 -2.94 -18.27 -4.00
N TYR A 78 -2.00 -17.48 -3.50
CA TYR A 78 -1.84 -17.13 -2.09
C TYR A 78 -2.53 -15.79 -1.73
N LEU A 79 -3.04 -15.07 -2.74
CA LEU A 79 -3.78 -13.83 -2.55
C LEU A 79 -5.08 -14.07 -1.77
N ARG A 80 -5.35 -13.22 -0.77
CA ARG A 80 -6.59 -13.30 0.00
C ARG A 80 -7.80 -13.13 -0.92
N LYS A 81 -8.78 -14.02 -0.80
CA LYS A 81 -9.96 -14.07 -1.68
C LYS A 81 -10.69 -12.73 -1.79
N SER A 82 -10.87 -12.01 -0.68
CA SER A 82 -11.54 -10.70 -0.64
C SER A 82 -10.84 -9.62 -1.49
N CYS A 83 -9.53 -9.73 -1.72
CA CYS A 83 -8.82 -8.77 -2.57
C CYS A 83 -9.17 -8.89 -4.06
N ARG A 84 -9.74 -10.03 -4.49
CA ARG A 84 -10.19 -10.21 -5.87
C ARG A 84 -11.38 -9.33 -6.22
N GLU A 85 -12.16 -8.93 -5.22
CA GLU A 85 -13.34 -8.08 -5.39
C GLU A 85 -13.12 -6.65 -4.89
N TYR A 86 -12.03 -6.39 -4.16
CA TYR A 86 -11.72 -5.06 -3.65
C TYR A 86 -11.17 -4.15 -4.75
N ARG A 87 -11.85 -3.01 -4.97
CA ARG A 87 -11.67 -2.14 -6.16
C ARG A 87 -10.93 -0.83 -5.91
N ASP A 88 -10.36 -0.64 -4.72
CA ASP A 88 -9.61 0.57 -4.39
C ASP A 88 -8.10 0.29 -4.33
N PHE A 89 -7.31 1.05 -5.10
CA PHE A 89 -5.85 0.96 -5.10
C PHE A 89 -5.21 2.03 -4.20
N THR A 90 -5.66 3.28 -4.34
CA THR A 90 -5.00 4.45 -3.76
C THR A 90 -5.63 4.90 -2.45
N ASN A 91 -6.56 4.13 -1.86
CA ASN A 91 -7.25 4.49 -0.64
C ASN A 91 -7.98 5.84 -0.78
N ARG A 92 -8.99 5.87 -1.66
CA ARG A 92 -9.62 7.11 -2.13
C ARG A 92 -10.35 7.92 -1.06
N LEU A 93 -10.60 7.31 0.09
CA LEU A 93 -11.29 7.90 1.23
C LEU A 93 -10.33 8.44 2.30
N ALA A 94 -9.02 8.25 2.12
CA ALA A 94 -8.02 8.80 3.03
C ALA A 94 -7.70 10.26 2.71
N ASP A 95 -7.44 11.04 3.74
CA ASP A 95 -6.99 12.43 3.68
C ASP A 95 -5.68 12.56 2.90
N LEU A 96 -4.71 11.69 3.26
CA LEU A 96 -3.44 11.52 2.57
C LEU A 96 -3.31 10.06 2.14
N SER A 97 -2.93 9.83 0.88
CA SER A 97 -2.71 8.47 0.36
C SER A 97 -1.26 8.27 -0.06
N LEU A 98 -0.60 7.26 0.50
CA LEU A 98 0.84 7.05 0.35
C LEU A 98 1.17 5.72 -0.33
N GLY A 99 2.13 5.72 -1.24
CA GLY A 99 2.67 4.47 -1.76
C GLY A 99 3.92 4.63 -2.62
N GLY A 100 4.65 3.54 -2.84
CA GLY A 100 5.90 3.57 -3.60
C GLY A 100 5.71 3.77 -5.12
N VAL A 101 4.53 3.44 -5.66
CA VAL A 101 4.28 3.57 -7.11
C VAL A 101 4.31 5.02 -7.55
N GLY A 102 5.08 5.31 -8.61
CA GLY A 102 5.25 6.64 -9.17
C GLY A 102 6.43 7.42 -8.60
N SER A 103 7.05 6.91 -7.54
CA SER A 103 8.24 7.48 -6.91
C SER A 103 9.49 6.61 -7.15
N PRO A 104 10.69 7.21 -7.14
CA PRO A 104 11.95 6.46 -7.16
C PRO A 104 12.18 5.73 -5.83
N GLU A 105 13.17 4.83 -5.80
CA GLU A 105 13.56 4.13 -4.57
C GLU A 105 13.93 5.13 -3.46
N GLY A 106 13.49 4.83 -2.23
CA GLY A 106 13.67 5.71 -1.07
C GLY A 106 12.67 6.86 -0.99
N TRP A 107 11.79 7.03 -1.98
CA TRP A 107 10.72 8.03 -1.99
C TRP A 107 9.33 7.39 -1.92
N THR A 108 8.37 8.17 -1.45
CA THR A 108 6.96 7.77 -1.37
C THR A 108 6.11 8.79 -2.09
N THR A 109 5.23 8.32 -2.97
CA THR A 109 4.24 9.16 -3.61
C THR A 109 3.17 9.50 -2.57
N VAL A 110 2.82 10.78 -2.46
CA VAL A 110 1.75 11.26 -1.60
C VAL A 110 0.68 11.90 -2.47
N LEU A 111 -0.56 11.39 -2.38
CA LEU A 111 -1.74 12.04 -2.96
C LEU A 111 -2.49 12.76 -1.85
N ILE A 112 -2.60 14.07 -2.00
CA ILE A 112 -3.33 14.96 -1.10
C ILE A 112 -4.71 15.19 -1.70
N ARG A 113 -5.79 14.98 -0.92
CA ARG A 113 -7.16 14.98 -1.48
C ARG A 113 -7.97 16.23 -1.21
N THR A 114 -7.60 16.99 -0.20
CA THR A 114 -8.42 18.04 0.39
C THR A 114 -7.51 19.18 0.88
N ASN A 115 -8.03 20.41 0.89
CA ASN A 115 -7.23 21.62 1.16
C ASN A 115 -6.68 21.66 2.60
N ARG A 116 -7.42 21.11 3.57
CA ARG A 116 -6.99 21.06 4.96
C ARG A 116 -5.75 20.18 5.14
N GLU A 117 -5.67 19.11 4.37
CA GLU A 117 -4.62 18.09 4.41
C GLU A 117 -3.39 18.56 3.65
N GLU A 118 -3.58 19.41 2.64
CA GLU A 118 -2.51 20.15 1.98
C GLU A 118 -1.78 21.06 2.97
N GLU A 119 -2.50 21.76 3.84
CA GLU A 119 -1.90 22.58 4.90
C GLU A 119 -1.04 21.72 5.85
N VAL A 120 -1.59 20.60 6.33
CA VAL A 120 -0.86 19.66 7.22
C VAL A 120 0.40 19.11 6.56
N PHE A 121 0.34 18.76 5.27
CA PHE A 121 1.50 18.27 4.54
C PHE A 121 2.55 19.38 4.35
N ASN A 122 2.11 20.59 4.01
CA ASN A 122 2.99 21.74 3.83
C ASN A 122 3.65 22.17 5.14
N ASP A 123 2.96 22.07 6.28
CA ASP A 123 3.54 22.21 7.62
C ASP A 123 4.68 21.21 7.81
N ALA A 124 4.44 19.94 7.49
CA ALA A 124 5.46 18.90 7.64
C ALA A 124 6.70 19.14 6.76
N VAL A 125 6.51 19.72 5.57
CA VAL A 125 7.62 20.15 4.69
C VAL A 125 8.34 21.36 5.27
N ARG A 126 7.61 22.39 5.73
CA ARG A 126 8.17 23.62 6.31
C ARG A 126 8.98 23.36 7.58
N GLU A 127 8.48 22.48 8.45
CA GLU A 127 9.15 22.03 9.66
C GLU A 127 10.25 20.99 9.39
N SER A 128 10.54 20.68 8.11
CA SER A 128 11.60 19.76 7.68
C SER A 128 11.44 18.30 8.16
N TYR A 129 10.23 17.89 8.55
CA TYR A 129 9.94 16.48 8.85
C TYR A 129 10.00 15.61 7.58
N VAL A 130 9.61 16.18 6.44
CA VAL A 130 9.66 15.51 5.13
C VAL A 130 10.24 16.44 4.07
N ARG A 131 10.83 15.84 3.03
CA ARG A 131 11.20 16.54 1.80
C ARG A 131 10.21 16.16 0.72
N ALA A 132 9.77 17.12 -0.07
CA ALA A 132 8.81 16.93 -1.15
C ALA A 132 9.34 17.48 -2.47
N ASN A 133 8.96 16.82 -3.57
CA ASN A 133 9.15 17.27 -4.93
C ASN A 133 7.85 17.03 -5.70
N ASP A 134 7.63 17.81 -6.75
CA ASP A 134 6.47 17.59 -7.62
C ASP A 134 6.49 16.21 -8.27
N LEU A 135 5.34 15.57 -8.30
CA LEU A 135 5.18 14.27 -8.95
C LEU A 135 5.08 14.47 -10.48
N PRO A 136 5.98 13.89 -11.29
CA PRO A 136 5.90 14.02 -12.74
C PRO A 136 4.58 13.48 -13.30
N GLN A 137 4.03 14.13 -14.34
CA GLN A 137 2.77 13.70 -14.96
C GLN A 137 2.78 12.22 -15.37
N ARG A 138 3.90 11.72 -15.91
CA ARG A 138 4.06 10.30 -16.30
C ARG A 138 3.87 9.35 -15.12
N SER A 139 4.37 9.72 -13.94
CA SER A 139 4.19 8.95 -12.71
C SER A 139 2.73 8.94 -12.25
N LEU A 140 2.04 10.08 -12.35
CA LEU A 140 0.61 10.17 -12.05
C LEU A 140 -0.23 9.30 -13.00
N GLU A 141 0.07 9.30 -14.30
CA GLU A 141 -0.62 8.45 -15.27
C GLU A 141 -0.44 6.95 -14.96
N LYS A 142 0.76 6.52 -14.55
CA LYS A 142 0.99 5.13 -14.10
C LYS A 142 0.12 4.76 -12.89
N ILE A 143 -0.05 5.68 -11.94
CA ILE A 143 -0.92 5.46 -10.76
C ILE A 143 -2.39 5.35 -11.20
N LYS A 144 -2.85 6.21 -12.10
CA LYS A 144 -4.21 6.17 -12.66
C LYS A 144 -4.47 4.87 -13.43
N GLU A 145 -3.51 4.40 -14.20
CA GLU A 145 -3.59 3.14 -14.94
C GLU A 145 -3.80 1.96 -13.97
N LEU A 146 -2.95 1.83 -12.94
CA LEU A 146 -3.07 0.77 -11.94
C LEU A 146 -4.37 0.86 -11.13
N ALA A 147 -4.80 2.08 -10.79
CA ALA A 147 -6.08 2.30 -10.11
C ALA A 147 -7.25 1.84 -10.98
N THR A 148 -7.24 2.19 -12.27
CA THR A 148 -8.26 1.76 -13.25
C THR A 148 -8.28 0.25 -13.42
N LEU A 149 -7.10 -0.38 -13.58
CA LEU A 149 -6.98 -1.82 -13.70
C LEU A 149 -7.54 -2.54 -12.48
N LYS A 150 -7.18 -2.10 -11.28
CA LYS A 150 -7.69 -2.70 -10.04
C LYS A 150 -9.20 -2.48 -9.89
N PHE A 151 -9.70 -1.31 -10.28
CA PHE A 151 -11.13 -1.03 -10.22
C PHE A 151 -11.94 -1.96 -11.15
N GLN A 152 -11.41 -2.25 -12.34
CA GLN A 152 -12.06 -3.10 -13.34
C GLN A 152 -11.95 -4.59 -13.03
N LYS A 153 -10.78 -5.06 -12.60
CA LYS A 153 -10.44 -6.50 -12.52
C LYS A 153 -10.16 -7.01 -11.10
N GLY A 154 -10.16 -6.12 -10.10
CA GLY A 154 -9.68 -6.43 -8.75
C GLY A 154 -8.16 -6.67 -8.72
N ALA A 155 -7.69 -7.34 -7.67
CA ALA A 155 -6.27 -7.65 -7.49
C ALA A 155 -5.72 -8.80 -8.37
N THR A 156 -6.54 -9.31 -9.29
CA THR A 156 -6.19 -10.39 -10.24
C THR A 156 -5.77 -9.78 -11.57
N VAL A 157 -4.49 -9.47 -11.70
CA VAL A 157 -3.82 -9.15 -12.97
C VAL A 157 -2.59 -10.03 -13.07
#